data_AF-A0A2G2YGC9-F1
#
_entry.id   AF-A0A2G2YGC9-F1
#
_cell.length_a   1.000
_cell.length_b   1.000
_cell.length_c   1.000
_cell.angle_alpha   90.00
_cell.angle_beta   90.00
_cell.angle_gamma   90.00
#
_symmetry.space_group_name_H-M   'P 1'
#
loop_
_entity.id
_entity.type
_entity.pdbx_description
1 polymer ?
#
loop_
_entity_poly.entity_id
_entity_poly.type
_entity_poly.pdbx_seq_one_letter_code
_entity_poly.pdbx_strand_id
1 'polypeptide(L)' 'MLLQAELKEKLSRMYEVKDPNAIFLFNFRTHFGGGKSIGFGLIYDSIENAKKYKPKYRLIKVRII' A
#
# COMPACT_ATOMS: atom_id res chain seq x y z
N MET A 1 -12.23 1.29 11.45
CA MET A 1 -11.52 2.22 10.52
C MET A 1 -10.05 1.84 10.60
N LEU A 2 -9.52 1.08 9.64
CA LEU A 2 -8.12 0.63 9.69
C LEU A 2 -7.23 1.73 9.13
N LEU A 3 -6.22 2.13 9.89
CA LEU A 3 -5.19 3.05 9.43
C LEU A 3 -4.37 2.37 8.33
N GLN A 4 -3.96 3.10 7.29
CA GLN A 4 -3.20 2.51 6.17
C GLN A 4 -1.93 1.77 6.64
N ALA A 5 -1.28 2.25 7.71
CA ALA A 5 -0.12 1.59 8.31
C ALA A 5 -0.46 0.20 8.87
N GLU A 6 -1.58 0.07 9.58
CA GLU A 6 -2.02 -1.19 10.17
C GLU A 6 -2.38 -2.21 9.09
N LEU A 7 -2.96 -1.74 7.97
CA LEU A 7 -3.23 -2.59 6.82
C LEU A 7 -1.95 -3.07 6.13
N LYS A 8 -0.90 -2.23 6.04
CA LYS A 8 0.41 -2.64 5.52
C LYS A 8 1.03 -3.73 6.39
N GLU A 9 0.97 -3.59 7.70
CA GLU A 9 1.54 -4.55 8.63
C GLU A 9 0.83 -5.91 8.52
N LYS A 10 -0.50 -5.89 8.43
CA LYS A 10 -1.31 -7.10 8.24
C LYS A 10 -1.02 -7.79 6.90
N LEU A 11 -0.85 -7.01 5.83
CA LEU A 11 -0.49 -7.53 4.51
C LEU A 11 0.94 -8.07 4.45
N SER A 12 1.90 -7.40 5.12
CA SER A 12 3.28 -7.89 5.21
C SER A 12 3.35 -9.25 5.90
N ARG A 13 2.58 -9.45 6.98
CA ARG A 13 2.47 -10.76 7.65
C ARG A 13 1.76 -11.82 6.81
N MET A 14 0.70 -11.44 6.09
CA MET A 14 -0.12 -12.38 5.33
C MET A 14 0.57 -12.87 4.04
N TYR A 15 1.42 -12.04 3.44
CA TYR A 15 2.14 -12.34 2.19
C TYR A 15 3.66 -12.47 2.39
N GLU A 16 4.14 -12.55 3.64
CA GLU A 16 5.56 -12.67 4.00
C GLU A 16 6.48 -11.68 3.28
N VAL A 17 6.00 -10.44 3.11
CA VAL A 17 6.74 -9.40 2.41
C VAL A 17 7.81 -8.85 3.37
N LYS A 18 9.08 -9.00 2.98
CA LYS A 18 10.24 -8.53 3.76
C LYS A 18 10.23 -7.02 4.01
N ASP A 19 9.78 -6.24 3.03
CA ASP A 19 9.78 -4.79 3.09
C ASP A 19 8.36 -4.19 3.05
N PRO A 20 7.85 -3.62 4.16
CA PRO A 20 6.54 -2.97 4.19
C PRO A 20 6.47 -1.73 3.28
N ASN A 21 7.63 -1.20 2.87
CA ASN A 21 7.74 -0.10 1.90
C ASN A 21 7.46 -0.53 0.45
N ALA A 22 7.53 -1.84 0.16
CA ALA A 22 7.15 -2.38 -1.14
C ALA A 22 5.61 -2.53 -1.29
N ILE A 23 4.85 -2.26 -0.21
CA ILE A 23 3.38 -2.36 -0.18
C ILE A 23 2.76 -0.98 -0.44
N PHE A 24 2.06 -0.85 -1.56
CA PHE A 24 1.42 0.38 -1.99
C PHE A 24 -0.10 0.26 -2.00
N LEU A 25 -0.73 0.96 -1.08
CA LEU A 25 -2.16 1.02 -0.95
C LEU A 25 -2.68 2.37 -1.46
N PHE A 26 -3.75 2.38 -2.25
CA PHE A 26 -4.27 3.60 -2.87
C PHE A 26 -5.76 3.49 -3.24
N ASN A 27 -6.36 4.65 -3.51
CA ASN A 27 -7.75 4.78 -3.93
C ASN A 27 -8.73 4.08 -2.96
N PHE A 28 -8.58 4.35 -1.67
CA PHE A 28 -9.58 3.92 -0.68
C PHE A 28 -10.83 4.78 -0.80
N ARG A 29 -11.97 4.16 -1.04
CA ARG A 29 -13.29 4.77 -0.89
C ARG A 29 -14.05 4.03 0.21
N THR A 30 -14.58 4.79 1.15
CA THR A 30 -15.54 4.32 2.14
C THR A 30 -16.93 4.30 1.52
N HIS A 31 -17.67 3.21 1.72
CA HIS A 31 -19.06 3.16 1.30
C HIS A 31 -19.90 4.11 2.16
N PHE A 32 -20.92 4.73 1.56
CA PHE A 32 -21.85 5.60 2.30
C PHE A 32 -22.65 4.73 3.28
N GLY A 33 -22.69 5.14 4.55
CA GLY A 33 -23.20 4.34 5.67
C GLY A 33 -22.12 3.60 6.48
N GLY A 34 -20.85 3.64 6.06
CA GLY A 34 -19.74 3.06 6.82
C GLY A 34 -19.68 1.53 6.76
N GLY A 35 -18.79 0.93 7.56
CA GLY A 35 -18.66 -0.53 7.68
C GLY A 35 -17.84 -1.24 6.60
N LYS A 36 -17.79 -0.70 5.36
CA LYS A 36 -16.95 -1.24 4.28
C LYS A 36 -16.13 -0.15 3.59
N SER A 37 -14.86 -0.46 3.37
CA SER A 37 -13.93 0.38 2.59
C SER A 37 -13.34 -0.47 1.47
N ILE A 38 -13.38 0.05 0.25
CA ILE A 38 -12.81 -0.61 -0.93
C ILE A 38 -11.55 0.17 -1.30
N GLY A 39 -10.48 -0.53 -1.65
CA GLY A 39 -9.23 0.08 -2.11
C GLY A 39 -8.39 -0.90 -2.88
N PHE A 40 -7.31 -0.39 -3.48
CA PHE A 40 -6.35 -1.19 -4.23
C PHE A 40 -5.02 -1.29 -3.48
N GLY A 41 -4.43 -2.48 -3.50
CA GLY A 41 -3.10 -2.77 -2.96
C GLY A 41 -2.23 -3.38 -4.05
N LEU A 42 -1.02 -2.85 -4.20
CA LEU A 42 0.04 -3.46 -5.00
C LEU A 42 1.17 -3.86 -4.07
N ILE A 43 1.61 -5.11 -4.19
CA ILE A 43 2.74 -5.66 -3.43
C ILE A 43 3.83 -5.96 -4.46
N TYR A 44 5.04 -5.49 -4.20
CA TYR A 44 6.22 -5.80 -5.00
C TYR A 44 7.19 -6.64 -4.17
N ASP A 45 7.97 -7.50 -4.82
CA ASP A 45 9.01 -8.29 -4.15
C ASP A 45 10.21 -7.43 -3.69
N SER A 46 10.47 -6.32 -4.40
CA SER A 46 11.58 -5.41 -4.10
C SER A 46 11.20 -3.94 -4.32
N ILE A 47 11.82 -3.05 -3.54
CA ILE A 47 11.71 -1.59 -3.66
C ILE A 47 12.21 -1.11 -5.02
N GLU A 48 13.17 -1.81 -5.62
CA GLU A 48 13.72 -1.46 -6.93
C GLU A 48 12.69 -1.66 -8.05
N ASN A 49 11.95 -2.77 -8.00
CA ASN A 49 10.82 -3.01 -8.91
C ASN A 49 9.74 -1.95 -8.70
N ALA A 50 9.44 -1.62 -7.45
CA ALA A 50 8.51 -0.53 -7.16
C ALA A 50 8.96 0.82 -7.74
N LYS A 51 10.26 1.14 -7.71
CA LYS A 51 10.82 2.37 -8.31
C LYS A 51 10.77 2.34 -9.84
N LYS A 52 10.95 1.18 -10.46
CA LYS A 52 10.96 1.01 -11.92
C LYS A 52 9.57 1.10 -12.54
N TYR A 53 8.55 0.50 -11.90
CA TYR A 53 7.20 0.42 -12.44
C TYR A 53 6.27 1.53 -11.96
N LYS A 54 6.63 2.26 -10.90
CA LYS A 54 5.76 3.33 -10.39
C LYS A 54 6.17 4.72 -10.88
N PRO A 55 5.19 5.56 -11.23
CA PRO A 55 5.45 6.95 -11.57
C PRO A 55 5.94 7.75 -10.35
N LYS A 56 6.91 8.65 -10.57
CA LYS A 56 7.64 9.42 -9.53
C LYS A 56 6.73 10.07 -8.47
N TYR A 57 5.60 10.65 -8.87
CA TYR A 57 4.66 11.30 -7.93
C TYR A 57 4.16 10.36 -6.82
N ARG A 58 4.10 9.06 -7.10
CA ARG A 58 3.56 8.05 -6.18
C ARG A 58 4.63 7.52 -5.23
N LEU A 59 5.91 7.72 -5.55
CA LEU A 59 7.03 7.45 -4.66
C LEU A 59 7.20 8.60 -3.64
N ILE A 60 7.00 9.85 -4.08
CA ILE A 60 7.01 11.05 -3.21
C ILE A 60 5.90 10.94 -2.14
N LYS A 61 4.68 10.53 -2.55
CA LYS A 61 3.56 10.34 -1.60
C LYS A 61 3.82 9.28 -0.52
N VAL A 62 4.72 8.34 -0.78
CA VAL A 62 5.09 7.27 0.16
C VAL A 62 6.45 7.56 0.83
N ARG A 63 7.07 8.70 0.49
CA ARG A 63 8.30 9.19 1.13
C ARG A 63 9.49 8.23 0.99
N ILE A 64 9.55 7.54 -0.15
CA ILE A 64 10.64 6.61 -0.52
C ILE A 64 11.78 7.32 -1.29
N ILE A 65 11.47 8.51 -1.82
CA ILE A 65 12.35 9.54 -2.36
C ILE A 65 11.87 10.87 -1.80
#